data_AF-A0A1F5RFV5-F1
#
_entry.id   AF-A0A1F5RFV5-F1
#
_cell.length_a   1.000
_cell.length_b   1.000
_cell.length_c   1.000
_cell.angle_alpha   90.00
_cell.angle_beta   90.00
_cell.angle_gamma   90.00
#
_symmetry.space_group_name_H-M   'P 1'
#
loop_
_entity.id
_entity.type
_entity.pdbx_description
1 polymer ?
#
loop_
_entity_poly.entity_id
_entity_poly.type
_entity_poly.pdbx_seq_one_letter_code
_entity_poly.pdbx_strand_id
1 'polypeptide(L)'
;MTDGEQEKSPRGRDEDAGPLGFIVAGEAQRVLSDAQIEADPARVAEGWERRFVADGARAEEMIALYRELGFEVVADPIRPDHIGDQCESCQLLIRLQFKMIYTRRPR
;
A
#
# COMPACT_ATOMS: atom_id res chain seq x y z
N MET A 1 -60.55 15.50 -19.27
CA MET A 1 -60.19 14.10 -18.97
C MET A 1 -58.70 14.12 -18.70
N THR A 2 -58.34 13.66 -17.52
CA THR A 2 -57.09 13.89 -16.82
C THR A 2 -55.99 12.92 -17.28
N ASP A 3 -54.76 13.27 -16.86
CA ASP A 3 -53.62 12.37 -16.62
C ASP A 3 -52.89 11.78 -17.83
N GLY A 4 -51.78 12.45 -18.17
CA GLY A 4 -50.64 11.88 -18.87
C GLY A 4 -49.46 11.78 -17.89
N GLU A 5 -49.62 10.89 -16.91
CA GLU A 5 -48.60 10.46 -15.96
C GLU A 5 -47.43 9.81 -16.73
N GLN A 6 -46.20 10.25 -16.48
CA GLN A 6 -45.01 9.47 -16.83
C GLN A 6 -44.14 9.32 -15.58
N GLU A 7 -44.44 8.24 -14.88
CA GLU A 7 -43.76 7.75 -13.70
C GLU A 7 -42.54 6.88 -14.10
N LYS A 8 -41.35 7.34 -13.69
CA LYS A 8 -40.21 6.59 -13.12
C LYS A 8 -39.67 5.29 -13.80
N SER A 9 -38.44 5.40 -14.35
CA SER A 9 -37.18 4.64 -14.09
C SER A 9 -37.26 3.14 -13.69
N PRO A 10 -36.35 2.19 -14.10
CA PRO A 10 -34.89 2.40 -14.05
C PRO A 10 -33.98 1.55 -14.98
N ARG A 11 -32.69 1.92 -14.97
CA ARG A 11 -31.47 1.08 -14.84
C ARG A 11 -30.37 1.59 -15.76
N GLY A 12 -29.53 2.44 -15.16
CA GLY A 12 -28.18 2.65 -15.65
C GLY A 12 -27.43 1.32 -15.63
N ARG A 13 -26.78 1.02 -16.75
CA ARG A 13 -25.92 -0.14 -16.88
C ARG A 13 -24.52 0.42 -17.09
N ASP A 14 -23.69 0.24 -16.07
CA ASP A 14 -22.24 0.43 -16.13
C ASP A 14 -21.66 -0.60 -17.11
N GLU A 15 -21.72 -0.32 -18.40
CA GLU A 15 -21.07 -1.14 -19.43
C GLU A 15 -20.39 -0.20 -20.44
N ASP A 16 -19.31 0.46 -20.02
CA ASP A 16 -18.20 0.81 -20.92
C ASP A 16 -17.02 1.42 -20.14
N ALA A 17 -16.42 0.63 -19.26
CA ALA A 17 -15.01 0.83 -18.94
C ALA A 17 -14.21 0.25 -20.12
N GLY A 18 -13.92 1.10 -21.10
CA GLY A 18 -13.16 0.72 -22.30
C GLY A 18 -11.77 0.14 -21.98
N PRO A 19 -10.99 -0.27 -23.00
CA PRO A 19 -9.72 -0.99 -22.82
C PRO A 19 -8.64 -0.24 -22.03
N LEU A 20 -8.80 1.05 -21.77
CA LEU A 20 -7.92 1.78 -20.85
C LEU A 20 -8.30 1.57 -19.38
N GLY A 21 -9.53 1.17 -19.08
CA GLY A 21 -10.04 0.91 -17.73
C GLY A 21 -9.31 -0.23 -17.02
N PHE A 22 -8.96 -1.31 -17.72
CA PHE A 22 -8.21 -2.42 -17.12
C PHE A 22 -6.74 -2.06 -16.87
N ILE A 23 -6.12 -1.27 -17.75
CA ILE A 23 -4.75 -0.77 -17.57
C ILE A 23 -4.74 0.20 -16.40
N VAL A 24 -5.66 1.16 -16.37
CA VAL A 24 -5.79 2.11 -15.26
C VAL A 24 -6.14 1.41 -13.95
N ALA A 25 -6.97 0.36 -13.95
CA ALA A 25 -7.23 -0.45 -12.76
C ALA A 25 -6.00 -1.25 -12.32
N GLY A 26 -5.25 -1.85 -13.24
CA GLY A 26 -4.01 -2.58 -12.95
C GLY A 26 -2.87 -1.66 -12.45
N GLU A 27 -2.76 -0.46 -13.01
CA GLU A 27 -1.82 0.57 -12.55
C GLU A 27 -2.28 1.21 -11.23
N ALA A 28 -3.59 1.40 -11.02
CA ALA A 28 -4.12 1.80 -9.72
C ALA A 28 -3.86 0.72 -8.65
N GLN A 29 -3.99 -0.56 -8.99
CA GLN A 29 -3.62 -1.68 -8.13
C GLN A 29 -2.13 -1.64 -7.76
N ARG A 30 -1.24 -1.25 -8.70
CA ARG A 30 0.19 -1.03 -8.44
C ARG A 30 0.47 0.20 -7.59
N VAL A 31 -0.21 1.32 -7.83
CA VAL A 31 -0.08 2.54 -6.99
C VAL A 31 -0.59 2.29 -5.56
N LEU A 32 -1.56 1.38 -5.40
CA LEU A 32 -2.07 0.92 -4.11
C LEU A 32 -1.23 -0.22 -3.48
N SER A 33 -0.19 -0.73 -4.14
CA SER A 33 0.55 -1.93 -3.66
C SER A 33 1.22 -1.72 -2.32
N ASP A 34 1.72 -0.50 -2.05
CA ASP A 34 2.28 -0.16 -0.74
C ASP A 34 1.22 -0.26 0.36
N ALA A 35 -0.01 0.17 0.09
CA ALA A 35 -1.12 0.12 1.05
C ALA A 35 -1.60 -1.31 1.34
N GLN A 36 -1.27 -2.28 0.48
CA GLN A 36 -1.64 -3.69 0.64
C GLN A 36 -0.66 -4.47 1.51
N ILE A 37 0.56 -3.95 1.75
CA ILE A 37 1.53 -4.59 2.64
C ILE A 37 1.22 -4.18 4.08
N GLU A 38 0.63 -5.11 4.82
CA GLU A 38 0.22 -4.92 6.21
C GLU A 38 1.42 -4.74 7.15
N ALA A 39 1.18 -4.02 8.25
CA ALA A 39 2.17 -3.87 9.30
C ALA A 39 2.43 -5.21 10.00
N ASP A 40 3.65 -5.42 10.48
CA ASP A 40 3.97 -6.53 11.37
C ASP A 40 3.20 -6.35 12.70
N PRO A 41 2.32 -7.31 13.07
CA PRO A 41 1.58 -7.24 14.32
C PRO A 41 2.47 -7.07 15.56
N ALA A 42 3.68 -7.62 15.56
CA ALA A 42 4.62 -7.47 16.67
C ALA A 42 5.11 -6.02 16.83
N ARG A 43 5.38 -5.33 15.70
CA ARG A 43 5.73 -3.91 15.71
C ARG A 43 4.58 -3.06 16.25
N VAL A 44 3.37 -3.33 15.78
CA VAL A 44 2.18 -2.60 16.24
C VAL A 44 1.96 -2.80 17.75
N ALA A 45 2.12 -4.02 18.26
CA ALA A 45 1.98 -4.33 19.68
C ALA A 45 3.02 -3.60 20.56
N GLU A 46 4.21 -3.32 20.03
CA GLU A 46 5.27 -2.54 20.69
C GLU A 46 5.06 -1.00 20.57
N GLY A 47 3.97 -0.57 19.94
CA GLY A 47 3.61 0.83 19.77
C GLY A 47 4.28 1.51 18.56
N TRP A 48 4.81 0.74 17.61
CA TRP A 48 5.31 1.29 16.36
C TRP A 48 4.18 1.57 15.38
N GLU A 49 4.29 2.68 14.65
CA GLU A 49 3.36 3.07 13.60
C GLU A 49 3.98 2.83 12.22
N ARG A 50 3.33 2.03 11.38
CA ARG A 50 3.73 1.79 9.98
C ARG A 50 3.61 3.09 9.18
N ARG A 51 4.63 3.40 8.39
CA ARG A 51 4.62 4.54 7.45
C ARG A 51 4.38 4.08 6.02
N PHE A 52 5.39 3.49 5.38
CA PHE A 52 5.35 3.07 3.97
C PHE A 52 6.48 2.07 3.70
N VAL A 53 6.48 1.51 2.50
CA VAL A 53 7.59 0.69 1.99
C VAL A 53 8.52 1.56 1.15
N ALA A 54 9.82 1.37 1.30
CA ALA A 54 10.83 2.11 0.55
C ALA A 54 11.95 1.18 0.10
N ASP A 55 12.56 1.50 -1.05
CA ASP A 55 13.82 0.88 -1.45
C ASP A 55 14.99 1.38 -0.58
N GLY A 56 16.16 0.72 -0.69
CA GLY A 56 17.32 0.95 0.16
C GLY A 56 17.74 2.42 0.30
N ALA A 57 17.92 3.15 -0.79
CA ALA A 57 18.38 4.55 -0.72
C ALA A 57 17.31 5.44 -0.07
N ARG A 58 16.06 5.28 -0.49
CA ARG A 58 14.94 6.05 0.07
C ARG A 58 14.67 5.71 1.53
N ALA A 59 14.86 4.46 1.93
CA ALA A 59 14.74 4.03 3.32
C ALA A 59 15.76 4.75 4.21
N GLU A 60 17.02 4.84 3.77
CA GLU A 60 18.08 5.54 4.49
C GLU A 60 17.78 7.04 4.67
N GLU A 61 17.35 7.71 3.60
CA GLU A 61 16.95 9.12 3.64
C GLU A 61 15.80 9.36 4.64
N MET A 62 14.78 8.51 4.60
CA MET A 62 13.61 8.65 5.48
C MET A 62 13.94 8.32 6.94
N ILE A 63 14.85 7.38 7.19
CA ILE A 63 15.37 7.11 8.53
C ILE A 63 16.08 8.34 9.10
N ALA A 64 16.96 8.98 8.31
CA ALA A 64 17.66 10.19 8.73
C ALA A 64 16.67 11.31 9.04
N LEU A 65 15.75 11.59 8.11
CA LEU A 65 14.73 12.63 8.26
C LEU A 65 13.87 12.42 9.52
N TYR A 66 13.31 11.22 9.74
CA TYR A 66 12.46 10.99 10.89
C TYR A 66 13.22 11.06 12.22
N ARG A 67 14.50 10.67 12.24
CA ARG A 67 15.35 10.82 13.43
C ARG A 67 15.62 12.30 13.73
N GLU A 68 15.88 13.12 12.73
CA GLU A 68 16.03 14.57 12.89
C GLU A 68 14.75 15.23 13.42
N LEU A 69 13.59 14.72 13.03
CA LEU A 69 12.29 15.11 13.57
C LEU A 69 12.01 14.59 15.00
N GLY A 70 12.96 13.84 15.59
CA GLY A 70 12.87 13.33 16.95
C GLY A 70 12.06 12.05 17.11
N PHE A 71 11.84 11.28 16.04
CA PHE A 71 11.22 9.96 16.16
C PHE A 71 12.26 8.85 16.37
N GLU A 72 11.84 7.79 17.07
CA GLU A 72 12.48 6.49 16.91
C GLU A 72 12.07 5.89 15.55
N VAL A 73 13.01 5.26 14.85
CA VAL A 73 12.77 4.72 13.50
C VAL A 73 13.38 3.34 13.35
N VAL A 74 12.63 2.43 12.74
CA VAL A 74 13.07 1.09 12.36
C VAL A 74 12.68 0.81 10.91
N ALA A 75 13.51 0.04 10.21
CA ALA A 75 13.28 -0.36 8.82
C ALA A 75 13.44 -1.88 8.71
N ASP A 76 12.32 -2.58 8.61
CA ASP A 76 12.31 -4.04 8.56
C ASP A 76 12.24 -4.55 7.12
N PRO A 77 12.86 -5.69 6.80
CA PRO A 77 12.63 -6.36 5.52
C PRO A 77 11.15 -6.69 5.32
N ILE A 78 10.68 -6.68 4.07
CA ILE A 78 9.33 -7.17 3.76
C ILE A 78 9.17 -8.62 4.22
N ARG A 79 8.04 -8.92 4.84
CA ARG A 79 7.75 -10.28 5.33
C ARG A 79 7.49 -11.22 4.13
N PRO A 80 7.96 -12.48 4.18
CA PRO A 80 7.83 -13.42 3.06
C PRO A 80 6.39 -13.61 2.58
N ASP A 81 5.41 -13.57 3.49
CA ASP A 81 3.99 -13.72 3.18
C ASP A 81 3.42 -12.60 2.28
N HIS A 82 4.12 -11.48 2.15
CA HIS A 82 3.74 -10.39 1.25
C HIS A 82 4.41 -10.45 -0.14
N ILE A 83 5.30 -11.42 -0.38
CA ILE A 83 6.13 -11.48 -1.60
C ILE A 83 5.55 -12.46 -2.64
N GLY A 84 4.54 -13.25 -2.25
CA GLY A 84 3.94 -14.27 -3.11
C GLY A 84 4.86 -15.49 -3.30
N ASP A 85 4.51 -16.36 -4.25
CA ASP A 85 5.15 -17.65 -4.53
C ASP A 85 6.39 -17.56 -5.45
N GLN A 86 7.18 -16.49 -5.29
CA GLN A 86 8.39 -16.28 -6.09
C GLN A 86 9.52 -17.26 -5.74
N CYS A 87 10.50 -17.39 -6.62
CA CYS A 87 11.72 -18.17 -6.36
C CYS A 87 12.46 -17.67 -5.11
N GLU A 88 13.22 -18.53 -4.43
CA GLU A 88 13.94 -18.14 -3.20
C GLU A 88 14.87 -16.93 -3.41
N SER A 89 15.65 -16.92 -4.50
CA SER A 89 16.53 -15.81 -4.84
C SER A 89 15.76 -14.51 -5.11
N CYS A 90 14.58 -14.62 -5.72
CA CYS A 90 13.69 -13.50 -6.01
C CYS A 90 13.15 -12.89 -4.70
N GLN A 91 12.71 -13.75 -3.77
CA GLN A 91 12.27 -13.32 -2.44
C GLN A 91 13.42 -12.65 -1.68
N LEU A 92 14.63 -13.20 -1.74
CA LEU A 92 15.80 -12.61 -1.11
C LEU A 92 16.10 -11.21 -1.64
N LEU A 93 16.11 -11.03 -2.97
CA LEU A 93 16.33 -9.73 -3.61
C LEU A 93 15.30 -8.70 -3.14
N ILE A 94 14.01 -9.06 -3.11
CA ILE A 94 12.94 -8.17 -2.65
C ILE A 94 13.14 -7.76 -1.19
N ARG A 95 13.50 -8.71 -0.30
CA ARG A 95 13.72 -8.44 1.13
C ARG A 95 14.99 -7.62 1.42
N LEU A 96 15.99 -7.73 0.55
CA LEU A 96 17.20 -6.90 0.62
C LEU A 96 16.90 -5.48 0.15
N GLN A 97 16.20 -5.35 -0.98
CA GLN A 97 15.95 -4.08 -1.63
C GLN A 97 14.90 -3.22 -0.93
N PHE A 98 13.80 -3.83 -0.46
CA PHE A 98 12.67 -3.09 0.10
C PHE A 98 12.54 -3.27 1.61
N LYS A 99 12.24 -2.17 2.28
CA LYS A 99 12.05 -2.08 3.72
C LYS A 99 10.70 -1.45 4.05
N MET A 100 10.02 -1.97 5.05
CA MET A 100 8.90 -1.29 5.69
C MET A 100 9.42 -0.36 6.77
N ILE A 101 9.07 0.93 6.67
CA ILE A 101 9.47 1.98 7.61
C ILE A 101 8.42 2.09 8.71
N TYR A 102 8.89 2.07 9.95
CA TYR A 102 8.09 2.33 11.14
C TYR A 102 8.66 3.49 11.93
N THR A 103 7.79 4.27 12.56
CA THR A 103 8.21 5.27 13.54
C THR A 103 7.46 5.14 14.85
N ARG A 104 8.06 5.62 15.93
CA ARG A 104 7.41 5.76 17.23
C ARG A 104 7.86 7.07 17.86
N ARG A 105 6.97 7.71 18.63
CA ARG A 105 7.38 8.85 19.46
C ARG A 105 8.29 8.34 20.58
N PRO A 106 9.39 9.06 20.89
CA PRO A 106 10.19 8.75 22.07
C PRO A 106 9.29 8.75 23.31
N ARG A 107 9.55 7.84 24.24
CA ARG A 107 8.86 7.79 25.54
C ARG A 107 9.35 8.89 26.47
#